data_AF-A0A8E2JFJ0-F1
#
_entry.id   AF-A0A8E2JFJ0-F1
#
_cell.length_a   1.000
_cell.length_b   1.000
_cell.length_c   1.000
_cell.angle_alpha   90.00
_cell.angle_beta   90.00
_cell.angle_gamma   90.00
#
_symmetry.space_group_name_H-M   'P 1'
#
loop_
_entity.id
_entity.type
_entity.pdbx_description
1 polymer ?
#
loop_
_entity_poly.entity_id
_entity_poly.type
_entity_poly.pdbx_seq_one_letter_code
_entity_poly.pdbx_strand_id
1 'polypeptide(L)'
;MASPLVAASSPRILDPHKKGHFNLQLSDKIMKTGNSSATFSSIKFNHKPQQTSQNRTATITPSAGHQYTLTLSDKDQDAETPNTHTYAGQRIRSKKSYVMIFDPAKQTCTLEPLSASYTFNLKSTSSEPSSAKFAQQYPQIQPPKGQGAADDTADLFDEDGKNGRGSDSEPDEANPYDYRHFLSQSRRGDAESAPSSPDALGGSG
;
A
#
# COMPACT_ATOMS: atom_id res chain seq x y z
N MET A 1 50.82 10.18 24.82
CA MET A 1 49.96 10.25 23.62
C MET A 1 49.18 8.95 23.53
N ALA A 2 47.92 8.92 24.00
CA ALA A 2 47.06 7.76 23.85
C ALA A 2 46.02 8.11 22.77
N SER A 3 46.08 7.42 21.63
CA SER A 3 45.14 7.58 20.54
C SER A 3 43.77 7.00 20.92
N PRO A 4 42.65 7.67 20.62
CA PRO A 4 41.34 7.09 20.83
C PRO A 4 41.10 5.94 19.84
N LEU A 5 40.80 4.76 20.39
CA LEU A 5 40.33 3.59 19.66
C LEU A 5 39.01 3.94 18.96
N VAL A 6 39.00 3.87 17.63
CA VAL A 6 37.77 3.94 16.84
C VAL A 6 37.02 2.63 17.08
N ALA A 7 36.14 2.62 18.07
CA ALA A 7 35.21 1.52 18.27
C ALA A 7 34.40 1.37 16.97
N ALA A 8 34.52 0.20 16.34
CA ALA A 8 33.75 -0.16 15.16
C ALA A 8 32.26 0.08 15.46
N SER A 9 31.68 1.13 14.88
CA SER A 9 30.30 1.50 15.15
C SER A 9 29.41 0.43 14.53
N SER A 10 28.73 -0.33 15.36
CA SER A 10 27.49 -1.01 14.97
C SER A 10 26.62 0.02 14.22
N PRO A 11 25.95 -0.35 13.11
CA PRO A 11 25.11 0.59 12.39
C PRO A 11 24.10 1.20 13.36
N ARG A 12 24.28 2.49 13.67
CA ARG A 12 23.37 3.22 14.55
C ARG A 12 22.03 3.28 13.82
N ILE A 13 21.11 2.40 14.22
CA ILE A 13 19.75 2.37 13.66
C ILE A 13 19.14 3.74 13.92
N LEU A 14 18.79 4.44 12.85
CA LEU A 14 18.15 5.74 12.93
C LEU A 14 16.76 5.55 13.53
N ASP A 15 16.50 6.22 14.65
CA ASP A 15 15.20 6.25 15.28
C ASP A 15 14.51 7.58 14.92
N PRO A 16 13.55 7.58 13.99
CA PRO A 16 12.89 8.81 13.55
C PRO A 16 12.01 9.44 14.64
N HIS A 17 11.72 8.74 15.75
CA HIS A 17 10.94 9.27 16.86
C HIS A 17 11.80 9.98 17.91
N LYS A 18 13.13 9.84 17.85
CA LYS A 18 14.05 10.51 18.76
C LYS A 18 14.51 11.83 18.18
N LYS A 19 14.57 12.86 19.03
CA LYS A 19 15.14 14.15 18.67
C LYS A 19 16.63 13.97 18.29
N GLY A 20 17.02 14.52 17.15
CA GLY A 20 18.39 14.48 16.65
C GLY A 20 18.62 15.55 15.59
N HIS A 21 19.87 15.93 15.38
CA HIS A 21 20.28 16.84 14.32
C HIS A 21 20.87 16.03 13.17
N PHE A 22 20.24 16.11 12.00
CA PHE A 22 20.68 15.44 10.79
C PHE A 22 20.74 16.44 9.66
N ASN A 23 21.78 16.36 8.84
CA ASN A 23 21.86 17.17 7.64
C ASN A 23 20.98 16.55 6.56
N LEU A 24 20.14 17.35 5.91
CA LEU A 24 19.34 16.90 4.77
C LEU A 24 20.02 17.33 3.47
N GLN A 25 20.24 16.39 2.56
CA GLN A 25 20.75 16.66 1.22
C GLN A 25 19.78 16.17 0.17
N LEU A 26 19.54 16.97 -0.85
CA LEU A 26 18.83 16.54 -2.05
C LEU A 26 19.85 15.98 -3.03
N SER A 27 19.56 14.82 -3.59
CA SER A 27 20.41 14.27 -4.64
C SER A 27 20.40 15.14 -5.89
N ASP A 28 21.50 15.08 -6.63
CA ASP A 28 21.63 15.70 -7.96
C ASP A 28 20.50 15.29 -8.91
N LYS A 29 19.92 14.10 -8.71
CA LYS A 29 18.81 13.57 -9.49
C LYS A 29 17.52 14.38 -9.33
N ILE A 30 17.34 14.99 -8.17
CA ILE A 30 16.21 15.86 -7.85
C ILE A 30 16.52 17.29 -8.34
N MET A 31 17.75 17.75 -8.13
CA MET A 31 18.15 19.12 -8.47
C MET A 31 18.31 19.35 -9.98
N LYS A 32 18.85 18.37 -10.71
CA LYS A 32 19.14 18.44 -12.15
C LYS A 32 18.05 17.69 -12.92
N THR A 33 16.92 18.38 -13.12
CA THR A 33 15.82 17.89 -13.96
C THR A 33 16.31 17.81 -15.42
N GLY A 34 16.80 16.65 -15.85
CA GLY A 34 17.23 16.50 -17.24
C GLY A 34 17.82 15.16 -17.64
N ASN A 35 18.60 14.50 -16.76
CA ASN A 35 19.39 13.33 -17.21
C ASN A 35 19.65 12.24 -16.15
N SER A 36 18.93 12.25 -15.02
CA SER A 36 19.18 11.25 -14.00
C SER A 36 18.09 10.18 -13.96
N SER A 37 18.42 8.99 -14.48
CA SER A 37 17.61 7.81 -14.21
C SER A 37 17.65 7.52 -12.71
N ALA A 38 16.46 7.53 -12.09
CA ALA A 38 16.31 7.10 -10.71
C ALA A 38 16.80 5.64 -10.58
N THR A 39 17.69 5.39 -9.63
CA THR A 39 18.37 4.08 -9.48
C THR A 39 17.68 3.19 -8.46
N PHE A 40 16.86 3.76 -7.59
CA PHE A 40 16.22 3.04 -6.51
C PHE A 40 14.87 2.51 -6.94
N SER A 41 14.57 1.29 -6.50
CA SER A 41 13.26 0.65 -6.65
C SER A 41 12.83 0.11 -5.29
N SER A 42 11.56 0.29 -4.94
CA SER A 42 10.98 -0.31 -3.75
C SER A 42 10.46 -1.70 -4.11
N ILE A 43 10.73 -2.68 -3.27
CA ILE A 43 10.23 -4.05 -3.44
C ILE A 43 9.52 -4.44 -2.15
N LYS A 44 8.22 -4.69 -2.25
CA LYS A 44 7.41 -5.27 -1.19
C LYS A 44 7.05 -6.69 -1.61
N PHE A 45 7.31 -7.66 -0.75
CA PHE A 45 6.86 -9.02 -0.97
C PHE A 45 6.40 -9.62 0.34
N ASN A 46 5.37 -10.46 0.27
CA ASN A 46 4.92 -11.23 1.41
C ASN A 46 5.83 -12.44 1.64
N HIS A 47 5.80 -13.02 2.85
CA HIS A 47 6.55 -14.22 3.22
C HIS A 47 8.06 -14.16 2.92
N LYS A 48 8.84 -13.68 3.89
CA LYS A 48 10.31 -13.68 3.81
C LYS A 48 10.85 -15.10 4.04
N PRO A 49 11.43 -15.76 3.03
CA PRO A 49 11.94 -17.11 3.19
C PRO A 49 13.22 -17.08 4.02
N GLN A 50 13.38 -18.07 4.89
CA GLN A 50 14.65 -18.28 5.59
C GLN A 50 15.76 -18.48 4.55
N GLN A 51 16.89 -17.82 4.78
CA GLN A 51 18.04 -17.93 3.90
C GLN A 51 18.80 -19.20 4.24
N THR A 52 18.83 -20.15 3.31
CA THR A 52 19.44 -21.46 3.53
C THR A 52 20.89 -21.52 3.06
N SER A 53 21.36 -20.56 2.27
CA SER A 53 22.75 -20.47 1.78
C SER A 53 23.34 -19.08 1.99
N GLN A 54 24.67 -18.96 2.02
CA GLN A 54 25.33 -17.66 1.99
C GLN A 54 25.11 -16.91 0.66
N ASN A 55 24.86 -17.64 -0.43
CA ASN A 55 24.65 -17.07 -1.75
C ASN A 55 23.16 -17.10 -2.14
N ARG A 56 22.49 -15.95 -2.00
CA ARG A 56 21.12 -15.71 -2.46
C ARG A 56 21.12 -14.85 -3.71
N THR A 57 20.49 -15.34 -4.78
CA THR A 57 20.27 -14.56 -6.01
C THR A 57 18.83 -14.09 -6.07
N ALA A 58 18.61 -12.81 -6.39
CA ALA A 58 17.29 -12.22 -6.58
C ALA A 58 17.16 -11.65 -8.00
N THR A 59 16.21 -12.16 -8.76
CA THR A 59 16.01 -11.77 -10.16
C THR A 59 14.58 -11.30 -10.37
N ILE A 60 14.42 -10.08 -10.92
CA ILE A 60 13.12 -9.56 -11.36
C ILE A 60 13.05 -9.68 -12.88
N THR A 61 12.07 -10.42 -13.37
CA THR A 61 11.79 -10.54 -14.80
C THR A 61 10.45 -9.90 -15.15
N PRO A 62 10.39 -9.09 -16.22
CA PRO A 62 9.11 -8.63 -16.74
C PRO A 62 8.31 -9.80 -17.30
N SER A 63 7.03 -9.82 -17.00
CA SER A 63 6.03 -10.68 -17.63
C SER A 63 5.18 -9.84 -18.59
N ALA A 64 4.06 -10.37 -19.09
CA ALA A 64 3.18 -9.63 -19.97
C ALA A 64 2.63 -8.33 -19.31
N GLY A 65 2.73 -7.20 -20.02
CA GLY A 65 2.21 -5.91 -19.57
C GLY A 65 2.93 -5.34 -18.33
N HIS A 66 2.18 -5.04 -17.28
CA HIS A 66 2.71 -4.53 -16.00
C HIS A 66 2.99 -5.61 -14.95
N GLN A 67 2.91 -6.89 -15.35
CA GLN A 67 3.20 -8.01 -14.47
C GLN A 67 4.70 -8.28 -14.43
N TYR A 68 5.21 -8.65 -13.26
CA TYR A 68 6.60 -8.99 -13.03
C TYR A 68 6.68 -10.24 -12.17
N THR A 69 7.77 -10.97 -12.31
CA THR A 69 8.08 -12.14 -11.50
C THR A 69 9.37 -11.89 -10.74
N LEU A 70 9.35 -12.12 -9.42
CA LEU A 70 10.56 -12.12 -8.59
C LEU A 70 10.93 -13.56 -8.27
N THR A 71 12.18 -13.93 -8.54
CA THR A 71 12.73 -15.24 -8.20
C THR A 71 13.83 -15.08 -7.19
N LEU A 72 13.70 -15.72 -6.03
CA LEU A 72 14.75 -15.82 -5.02
C LEU A 72 15.30 -17.25 -5.05
N SER A 73 16.59 -17.40 -5.30
CA SER A 73 17.27 -18.69 -5.37
C SER A 73 18.42 -18.74 -4.39
N ASP A 74 18.35 -19.65 -3.44
CA ASP A 74 19.46 -19.97 -2.53
C ASP A 74 20.17 -21.21 -3.08
N LYS A 75 21.42 -21.03 -3.54
CA LYS A 75 22.24 -22.14 -4.01
C LYS A 75 23.17 -22.58 -2.89
N ASP A 76 22.84 -23.69 -2.25
CA ASP A 76 23.75 -24.34 -1.31
C ASP A 76 24.81 -25.13 -2.08
N GLN A 77 26.01 -25.29 -1.52
CA GLN A 77 27.07 -26.06 -2.16
C GLN A 77 26.77 -27.57 -2.15
N ASP A 78 26.04 -28.05 -1.15
CA ASP A 78 25.72 -29.48 -0.96
C ASP A 78 24.32 -29.89 -1.46
N ALA A 79 23.50 -28.95 -1.93
CA ALA A 79 22.14 -29.24 -2.39
C ALA A 79 22.08 -29.45 -3.92
N GLU A 80 21.56 -30.60 -4.33
CA GLU A 80 21.38 -30.96 -5.75
C GLU A 80 20.33 -30.06 -6.45
N THR A 81 19.39 -29.50 -5.69
CA THR A 81 18.38 -28.55 -6.19
C THR A 81 18.43 -27.23 -5.41
N PRO A 82 18.43 -26.07 -6.09
CA PRO A 82 18.44 -24.78 -5.44
C PRO A 82 17.08 -24.51 -4.78
N ASN A 83 17.10 -23.99 -3.55
CA ASN A 83 15.87 -23.62 -2.85
C ASN A 83 15.30 -22.34 -3.47
N THR A 84 14.32 -22.51 -4.36
CA THR A 84 13.79 -21.43 -5.19
C THR A 84 12.39 -21.02 -4.73
N HIS A 85 12.20 -19.72 -4.57
CA HIS A 85 10.92 -19.10 -4.24
C HIS A 85 10.54 -18.17 -5.38
N THR A 86 9.35 -18.37 -5.94
CA THR A 86 8.84 -17.57 -7.04
C THR A 86 7.67 -16.73 -6.55
N TYR A 87 7.68 -15.46 -6.92
CA TYR A 87 6.65 -14.50 -6.58
C TYR A 87 6.11 -13.86 -7.86
N ALA A 88 4.80 -13.66 -7.90
CA ALA A 88 4.14 -12.91 -8.98
C ALA A 88 3.68 -11.56 -8.44
N GLY A 89 3.87 -10.52 -9.23
CA GLY A 89 3.58 -9.17 -8.80
C GLY A 89 3.38 -8.21 -9.95
N GLN A 90 3.29 -6.94 -9.60
CA GLN A 90 3.10 -5.87 -10.56
C GLN A 90 4.03 -4.69 -10.24
N ARG A 91 4.41 -3.97 -11.29
CA ARG A 91 5.14 -2.71 -11.17
C ARG A 91 4.12 -1.57 -11.06
N ILE A 92 4.17 -0.87 -9.94
CA ILE A 92 3.42 0.34 -9.69
C ILE A 92 4.32 1.51 -10.05
N ARG A 93 3.85 2.37 -10.96
CA ARG A 93 4.50 3.64 -11.23
C ARG A 93 4.15 4.61 -10.11
N SER A 94 5.09 4.85 -9.20
CA SER A 94 4.91 5.81 -8.13
C SER A 94 4.84 7.23 -8.69
N LYS A 95 3.77 7.98 -8.35
CA LYS A 95 3.79 9.45 -8.38
C LYS A 95 4.90 9.91 -7.40
N LYS A 96 5.66 10.97 -7.75
CA LYS A 96 6.84 11.56 -7.04
C LYS A 96 7.14 10.92 -5.68
N SER A 97 7.83 9.77 -5.68
CA SER A 97 8.20 9.04 -4.46
C SER A 97 9.71 9.07 -4.27
N TYR A 98 10.16 9.08 -3.02
CA TYR A 98 11.55 9.25 -2.66
C TYR A 98 11.97 8.25 -1.58
N VAL A 99 13.26 7.95 -1.51
CA VAL A 99 13.90 7.21 -0.44
C VAL A 99 14.90 8.11 0.27
N MET A 100 14.91 8.07 1.61
CA MET A 100 15.89 8.75 2.43
C MET A 100 16.97 7.76 2.83
N ILE A 101 18.21 8.05 2.46
CA ILE A 101 19.38 7.22 2.74
C ILE A 101 20.20 7.92 3.81
N PHE A 102 20.37 7.26 4.96
CA PHE A 102 21.15 7.80 6.07
C PHE A 102 22.59 7.28 6.03
N ASP A 103 23.56 8.19 5.97
CA ASP A 103 24.97 7.91 6.17
C ASP A 103 25.34 8.17 7.65
N PRO A 104 25.58 7.12 8.45
CA PRO A 104 25.91 7.28 9.86
C PRO A 104 27.28 7.93 10.09
N ALA A 105 28.22 7.84 9.15
CA ALA A 105 29.54 8.44 9.29
C ALA A 105 29.48 9.98 9.17
N LYS A 106 28.59 10.47 8.30
CA LYS A 106 28.40 11.92 8.06
C LYS A 106 27.19 12.52 8.78
N GLN A 107 26.41 11.70 9.49
CA GLN A 107 25.11 12.09 10.08
C GLN A 107 24.23 12.84 9.08
N THR A 108 24.22 12.38 7.82
CA THR A 108 23.56 13.06 6.70
C THR A 108 22.55 12.14 6.04
N CYS A 109 21.36 12.68 5.77
CA CYS A 109 20.26 12.03 5.09
C CYS A 109 20.17 12.56 3.65
N THR A 110 20.41 11.70 2.67
CA THR A 110 20.27 12.04 1.26
C THR A 110 18.92 11.57 0.72
N LEU A 111 18.18 12.47 0.08
CA LEU A 111 16.92 12.18 -0.57
C LEU A 111 17.15 11.81 -2.04
N GLU A 112 16.71 10.60 -2.42
CA GLU A 112 16.85 10.04 -3.76
C GLU A 112 15.48 9.71 -4.36
N PRO A 113 15.24 9.94 -5.66
CA PRO A 113 13.98 9.59 -6.30
C PRO A 113 13.84 8.08 -6.48
N LEU A 114 12.62 7.59 -6.32
CA LEU A 114 12.25 6.20 -6.57
C LEU A 114 11.73 6.03 -7.99
N SER A 115 12.32 5.11 -8.75
CA SER A 115 11.98 4.86 -10.16
C SER A 115 10.75 3.97 -10.33
N ALA A 116 10.56 3.02 -9.42
CA ALA A 116 9.53 2.01 -9.49
C ALA A 116 9.26 1.42 -8.10
N SER A 117 8.01 1.03 -7.87
CA SER A 117 7.62 0.22 -6.72
C SER A 117 7.07 -1.10 -7.21
N TYR A 118 7.54 -2.21 -6.67
CA TYR A 118 7.06 -3.55 -6.99
C TYR A 118 6.37 -4.14 -5.78
N THR A 119 5.21 -4.76 -5.99
CA THR A 119 4.52 -5.54 -4.97
C THR A 119 4.37 -6.96 -5.48
N PHE A 120 4.92 -7.92 -4.75
CA PHE A 120 5.00 -9.32 -5.12
C PHE A 120 4.33 -10.21 -4.08
N ASN A 121 3.69 -11.26 -4.59
CA ASN A 121 2.97 -12.25 -3.83
C ASN A 121 3.56 -13.63 -4.09
N LEU A 122 3.80 -14.41 -3.03
CA LEU A 122 4.37 -15.75 -3.13
C LEU A 122 3.46 -16.63 -3.99
N LYS A 123 4.08 -17.27 -4.99
CA LYS A 123 3.40 -18.13 -5.96
C LYS A 123 3.79 -19.60 -5.79
N SER A 124 5.07 -19.87 -5.55
CA SER A 124 5.56 -21.24 -5.39
C SER A 124 6.85 -21.26 -4.59
N THR A 125 7.08 -22.42 -3.96
CA THR A 125 8.31 -22.77 -3.25
C THR A 125 8.86 -24.07 -3.82
N SER A 126 10.11 -24.41 -3.47
CA SER A 126 10.70 -25.70 -3.83
C SER A 126 9.91 -26.90 -3.26
N SER A 127 9.33 -26.73 -2.05
CA SER A 127 8.51 -27.75 -1.40
C SER A 127 7.08 -27.84 -1.94
N GLU A 128 6.54 -26.74 -2.46
CA GLU A 128 5.18 -26.68 -2.98
C GLU A 128 5.13 -25.84 -4.28
N PRO A 129 5.22 -26.49 -5.45
CA PRO A 129 5.26 -25.81 -6.74
C PRO A 129 3.88 -25.29 -7.18
N SER A 130 2.79 -25.67 -6.51
CA SER A 130 1.42 -25.38 -6.97
C SER A 130 0.93 -24.01 -6.50
N SER A 131 0.98 -23.06 -7.44
CA SER A 131 0.33 -21.74 -7.30
C SER A 131 -1.15 -21.80 -6.97
N ALA A 132 -1.86 -22.84 -7.42
CA ALA A 132 -3.30 -22.99 -7.17
C ALA A 132 -3.57 -23.34 -5.70
N LYS A 133 -2.71 -24.15 -5.09
CA LYS A 133 -2.83 -24.51 -3.67
C LYS A 133 -2.54 -23.31 -2.76
N PHE A 134 -1.49 -22.53 -3.08
CA PHE A 134 -1.22 -21.27 -2.36
C PHE A 134 -2.37 -20.27 -2.49
N ALA A 135 -2.96 -20.12 -3.68
CA ALA A 135 -4.10 -19.22 -3.87
C ALA A 135 -5.39 -19.69 -3.17
N GLN A 136 -5.56 -21.00 -2.97
CA GLN A 136 -6.66 -21.58 -2.18
C GLN A 136 -6.41 -21.43 -0.67
N GLN A 137 -5.18 -21.67 -0.23
CA GLN A 137 -4.79 -21.58 1.19
C GLN A 137 -4.73 -20.13 1.68
N TYR A 138 -4.43 -19.19 0.77
CA TYR A 138 -4.34 -17.77 1.08
C TYR A 138 -5.14 -16.94 0.06
N PRO A 139 -6.47 -16.86 0.20
CA PRO A 139 -7.35 -16.13 -0.72
C PRO A 139 -6.98 -14.65 -0.87
N GLN A 140 -6.39 -14.03 0.17
CA GLN A 140 -5.92 -12.65 0.16
C GLN A 140 -4.72 -12.38 -0.77
N ILE A 141 -4.05 -13.43 -1.25
CA ILE A 141 -2.86 -13.33 -2.10
C ILE A 141 -3.24 -13.34 -3.60
N GLN A 142 -4.52 -13.57 -3.92
CA GLN A 142 -4.98 -13.58 -5.31
C GLN A 142 -4.67 -12.22 -5.97
N PRO A 143 -4.05 -12.22 -7.17
CA PRO A 143 -3.85 -10.98 -7.89
C PRO A 143 -5.24 -10.36 -8.14
N PRO A 144 -5.38 -9.02 -8.02
CA PRO A 144 -6.64 -8.37 -8.31
C PRO A 144 -7.09 -8.80 -9.71
N LYS A 145 -8.24 -9.49 -9.77
CA LYS A 145 -8.88 -9.82 -11.04
C LYS A 145 -9.07 -8.50 -11.77
N GLY A 146 -8.52 -8.40 -12.98
CA GLY A 146 -8.43 -7.15 -13.74
C GLY A 146 -9.68 -6.28 -13.60
N GLN A 147 -9.58 -5.29 -12.73
CA GLN A 147 -10.33 -4.05 -12.83
C GLN A 147 -9.28 -3.05 -13.27
N GLY A 148 -9.58 -2.38 -14.39
CA GLY A 148 -8.71 -1.38 -14.98
C GLY A 148 -8.25 -0.36 -13.94
N ALA A 149 -7.22 0.39 -14.31
CA ALA A 149 -6.80 1.58 -13.60
C ALA A 149 -7.99 2.53 -13.36
N ALA A 150 -8.70 2.32 -12.26
CA ALA A 150 -9.53 3.32 -11.63
C ALA A 150 -8.59 3.98 -10.63
N ASP A 151 -8.21 5.20 -11.00
CA ASP A 151 -7.61 6.21 -10.18
C ASP A 151 -8.29 6.20 -8.80
N ASP A 152 -7.60 5.71 -7.77
CA ASP A 152 -8.08 5.73 -6.38
C ASP A 152 -7.83 7.12 -5.77
N THR A 153 -8.19 8.13 -6.55
CA THR A 153 -8.50 9.50 -6.14
C THR A 153 -9.92 9.76 -6.63
N ALA A 154 -10.88 8.98 -6.14
CA ALA A 154 -12.22 9.51 -6.02
C ALA A 154 -12.12 10.63 -4.99
N ASP A 155 -12.03 11.85 -5.48
CA ASP A 155 -12.23 13.06 -4.70
C ASP A 155 -13.56 12.92 -3.95
N LEU A 156 -13.44 12.62 -2.65
CA LEU A 156 -14.57 12.52 -1.72
C LEU A 156 -15.20 13.90 -1.43
N PHE A 157 -14.71 14.96 -2.07
CA PHE A 157 -15.12 16.35 -1.87
C PHE A 157 -15.06 17.19 -3.16
N ASP A 158 -15.52 16.66 -4.31
CA ASP A 158 -15.85 17.53 -5.44
C ASP A 158 -17.15 18.29 -5.16
N GLU A 159 -16.95 19.43 -4.50
CA GLU A 159 -17.80 20.60 -4.48
C GLU A 159 -17.81 21.21 -5.89
N ASP A 160 -18.68 20.69 -6.77
CA ASP A 160 -19.24 21.48 -7.86
C ASP A 160 -20.58 20.88 -8.30
N GLY A 161 -21.64 21.49 -7.80
CA GLY A 161 -23.01 21.16 -8.15
C GLY A 161 -23.27 21.39 -9.64
N LYS A 162 -23.53 20.31 -10.36
CA LYS A 162 -24.48 20.18 -11.49
C LYS A 162 -24.15 18.91 -12.25
N ASN A 163 -24.75 17.79 -11.84
CA ASN A 163 -25.22 16.74 -12.75
C ASN A 163 -26.20 15.85 -11.97
N GLY A 164 -27.44 16.32 -11.93
CA GLY A 164 -28.56 15.58 -11.40
C GLY A 164 -28.76 14.26 -12.17
N ARG A 165 -28.56 13.16 -11.49
CA ARG A 165 -29.46 12.01 -11.56
C ARG A 165 -29.88 11.70 -10.14
N GLY A 166 -30.91 12.43 -9.70
CA GLY A 166 -31.71 11.97 -8.57
C GLY A 166 -32.11 10.53 -8.88
N SER A 167 -31.73 9.61 -8.00
CA SER A 167 -32.25 8.25 -8.01
C SER A 167 -33.74 8.33 -7.66
N ASP A 168 -34.55 8.67 -8.65
CA ASP A 168 -36.00 8.47 -8.69
C ASP A 168 -36.30 6.99 -8.99
N SER A 169 -35.59 6.11 -8.29
CA SER A 169 -35.72 4.67 -8.41
C SER A 169 -36.68 4.20 -7.33
N GLU A 170 -37.70 3.43 -7.71
CA GLU A 170 -38.70 2.88 -6.80
C GLU A 170 -38.05 2.16 -5.60
N PRO A 171 -38.64 2.27 -4.40
CA PRO A 171 -38.10 1.62 -3.22
C PRO A 171 -38.10 0.09 -3.40
N ASP A 172 -37.03 -0.56 -2.93
CA ASP A 172 -36.87 -2.00 -3.03
C ASP A 172 -37.75 -2.70 -1.98
N GLU A 173 -38.84 -3.32 -2.43
CA GLU A 173 -39.79 -4.03 -1.57
C GLU A 173 -39.18 -5.25 -0.85
N ALA A 174 -38.10 -5.83 -1.38
CA ALA A 174 -37.45 -6.99 -0.76
C ALA A 174 -36.48 -6.61 0.38
N ASN A 175 -36.18 -5.31 0.55
CA ASN A 175 -35.26 -4.81 1.54
C ASN A 175 -35.98 -3.97 2.62
N PRO A 176 -36.25 -4.51 3.82
CA PRO A 176 -36.93 -3.79 4.90
C PRO A 176 -36.08 -2.64 5.49
N TYR A 177 -34.81 -2.52 5.12
CA TYR A 177 -33.91 -1.43 5.52
C TYR A 177 -33.65 -0.42 4.41
N ASP A 178 -34.37 -0.49 3.28
CA ASP A 178 -34.23 0.51 2.23
C ASP A 178 -34.80 1.86 2.71
N TYR A 179 -33.91 2.82 2.95
CA TYR A 179 -34.24 4.16 3.43
C TYR A 179 -35.19 4.92 2.47
N ARG A 180 -35.28 4.49 1.20
CA ARG A 180 -36.19 5.07 0.20
C ARG A 180 -37.66 4.83 0.52
N HIS A 181 -37.99 3.80 1.31
CA HIS A 181 -39.35 3.60 1.83
C HIS A 181 -39.83 4.79 2.68
N PHE A 182 -38.92 5.48 3.36
CA PHE A 182 -39.23 6.58 4.26
C PHE A 182 -39.14 7.96 3.57
N LEU A 183 -38.41 8.07 2.46
CA LEU A 183 -38.29 9.31 1.69
C LEU A 183 -39.57 9.70 0.94
N SER A 184 -40.35 8.72 0.49
CA SER A 184 -41.64 8.96 -0.20
C SER A 184 -42.74 9.43 0.75
N GLN A 185 -42.68 9.01 2.02
CA GLN A 185 -43.58 9.46 3.08
C GLN A 185 -43.35 10.94 3.42
N SER A 186 -42.09 11.38 3.48
CA SER A 186 -41.73 12.77 3.76
C SER A 186 -42.09 13.76 2.64
N ARG A 187 -42.37 13.29 1.42
CA ARG A 187 -42.85 14.16 0.32
C ARG A 187 -44.37 14.30 0.24
N ARG A 188 -45.13 13.55 1.05
CA ARG A 188 -46.60 13.60 1.08
C ARG A 188 -47.18 14.37 2.28
N GLY A 189 -46.34 14.93 3.15
CA GLY A 189 -46.78 15.60 4.37
C GLY A 189 -46.14 16.97 4.55
N ASP A 190 -46.58 17.96 3.79
CA ASP A 190 -46.50 19.35 4.24
C ASP A 190 -47.82 20.07 3.92
N ALA A 191 -48.81 19.84 4.79
CA ALA A 191 -49.83 20.81 5.16
C ALA A 191 -50.54 20.30 6.43
N GLU A 192 -50.23 20.96 7.54
CA GLU A 192 -51.13 21.25 8.67
C GLU A 192 -51.08 20.36 9.93
N SER A 193 -50.89 21.07 11.05
CA SER A 193 -51.11 20.71 12.46
C SER A 193 -49.98 20.00 13.22
N ALA A 194 -49.11 20.82 13.83
CA ALA A 194 -48.58 20.51 15.16
C ALA A 194 -49.74 20.52 16.19
N PRO A 195 -49.74 19.62 17.18
CA PRO A 195 -49.53 20.06 18.56
C PRO A 195 -48.62 19.08 19.32
N SER A 196 -47.53 19.54 19.93
CA SER A 196 -47.42 20.08 21.30
C SER A 196 -46.77 19.06 22.22
N SER A 197 -45.56 19.39 22.66
CA SER A 197 -44.89 18.78 23.80
C SER A 197 -45.79 18.81 25.04
N PRO A 198 -45.90 17.72 25.82
CA PRO A 198 -46.54 17.80 27.12
C PRO A 198 -45.51 18.32 28.13
N ASP A 199 -45.68 19.56 28.61
CA ASP A 199 -45.08 19.95 29.88
C ASP A 199 -46.03 20.78 30.75
N ALA A 200 -46.09 20.34 32.01
CA ALA A 200 -46.61 20.93 33.25
C ALA A 200 -48.09 21.36 33.40
N LEU A 201 -48.80 20.76 34.38
CA LEU A 201 -49.41 21.46 35.54
C LEU A 201 -50.11 20.48 36.50
N GLY A 202 -49.80 20.59 37.80
CA GLY A 202 -50.42 19.81 38.87
C GLY A 202 -51.76 20.36 39.37
N GLY A 203 -52.42 19.62 40.26
CA GLY A 203 -53.44 20.17 41.16
C GLY A 203 -54.59 19.23 41.56
N SER A 204 -54.56 18.83 42.83
CA SER A 204 -55.68 18.51 43.75
C SER A 204 -56.63 17.34 43.50
N GLY A 205 -56.67 16.47 44.51
CA GLY A 205 -57.72 15.50 44.85
C GLY A 205 -57.37 14.86 46.19
#